data_AF-A0A1F9DSB4-F1
#
_entry.id   AF-A0A1F9DSB4-F1
#
_cell.length_a   1.000
_cell.length_b   1.000
_cell.length_c   1.000
_cell.angle_alpha   90.00
_cell.angle_beta   90.00
_cell.angle_gamma   90.00
#
_symmetry.space_group_name_H-M   'P 1'
#
loop_
_entity.id
_entity.type
_entity.pdbx_description
1 polymer ?
#
loop_
_entity_poly.entity_id
_entity_poly.type
_entity_poly.pdbx_seq_one_letter_code
_entity_poly.pdbx_strand_id
1 'polypeptide(L)' 'MSGAISPGEVKKILLELGFQEISINPKEKTEEVIREWNIGESAEKIVFSAYIQAIKPINQSVAILKAEKGNRTD' A
#
# COMPACT_ATOMS: atom_id res chain seq x y z
N MET A 1 9.87 -9.11 14.06
CA MET A 1 9.34 -8.32 12.94
C MET A 1 9.50 -9.14 11.68
N SER A 2 8.42 -9.40 10.95
CA SER A 2 8.51 -9.92 9.58
C SER A 2 8.71 -8.71 8.66
N GLY A 3 9.67 -8.77 7.73
CA GLY A 3 9.85 -7.72 6.71
C GLY A 3 8.74 -7.72 5.65
N ALA A 4 7.97 -8.80 5.56
CA ALA A 4 6.81 -8.93 4.70
C ALA A 4 5.50 -8.73 5.47
N ILE A 5 4.51 -8.18 4.77
CA ILE A 5 3.18 -7.84 5.26
C ILE A 5 2.13 -8.39 4.31
N SER A 6 0.96 -8.79 4.83
CA SER A 6 -0.11 -9.36 4.00
C SER A 6 -0.72 -8.28 3.07
N PRO A 7 -1.24 -8.66 1.88
CA PRO A 7 -1.89 -7.71 0.98
C PRO A 7 -3.04 -6.93 1.62
N GLY A 8 -3.83 -7.59 2.47
CA GLY A 8 -4.94 -6.96 3.18
C GLY A 8 -4.47 -5.87 4.15
N GLU A 9 -3.36 -6.12 4.85
CA GLU A 9 -2.80 -5.17 5.81
C GLU A 9 -2.11 -4.00 5.10
N VAL A 10 -1.40 -4.24 3.98
CA VAL A 10 -0.91 -3.15 3.11
C VAL A 10 -2.05 -2.27 2.63
N LYS A 11 -3.15 -2.88 2.15
CA LYS A 11 -4.33 -2.13 1.69
C LYS A 11 -4.93 -1.28 2.80
N LYS A 12 -5.03 -1.83 4.01
CA LYS A 12 -5.51 -1.11 5.20
C LYS A 12 -4.64 0.11 5.51
N ILE A 13 -3.32 -0.06 5.57
CA ILE A 13 -2.37 1.04 5.83
C ILE A 13 -2.52 2.15 4.78
N LEU A 14 -2.59 1.79 3.50
CA LEU A 14 -2.74 2.75 2.41
C LEU A 14 -4.07 3.51 2.50
N LEU A 15 -5.17 2.83 2.85
CA LEU A 15 -6.47 3.47 3.09
C LEU A 15 -6.42 4.45 4.26
N GLU A 16 -5.81 4.07 5.38
CA GLU A 16 -5.66 4.93 6.56
C GLU A 16 -4.81 6.18 6.28
N LEU A 17 -3.85 6.08 5.36
CA LEU A 17 -3.06 7.20 4.86
C LEU A 17 -3.79 8.08 3.82
N GLY A 18 -5.03 7.73 3.46
CA GLY A 18 -5.87 8.49 2.54
C GLY A 18 -5.64 8.18 1.06
N PHE A 19 -4.89 7.12 0.73
CA PHE A 19 -4.84 6.65 -0.66
C PHE A 19 -6.18 6.03 -1.06
N GLN A 20 -6.48 6.17 -2.35
CA GLN A 20 -7.72 5.68 -2.97
C GLN A 20 -7.38 4.77 -4.15
N GLU A 21 -8.38 4.03 -4.64
CA GLU A 21 -8.24 3.14 -5.81
C GLU A 21 -7.05 2.16 -5.69
N ILE A 22 -6.92 1.55 -4.51
CA ILE A 22 -5.79 0.67 -4.19
C ILE A 22 -5.98 -0.71 -4.84
N SER A 23 -5.03 -1.08 -5.70
CA SER A 23 -4.94 -2.38 -6.37
C SER A 23 -3.61 -3.04 -6.03
N ILE A 24 -3.65 -4.32 -5.64
CA ILE A 24 -2.48 -5.13 -5.31
C ILE A 24 -2.57 -6.40 -6.15
N ASN A 25 -1.65 -6.55 -7.10
CA ASN A 25 -1.63 -7.67 -8.04
C ASN A 25 -0.35 -8.47 -7.83
N PRO A 26 -0.43 -9.78 -7.52
CA PRO A 26 0.74 -10.65 -7.50
C PRO A 26 1.47 -10.60 -8.85
N LYS A 27 2.80 -10.57 -8.83
CA LYS A 27 3.60 -10.72 -10.05
C LYS A 27 3.57 -12.19 -10.47
N GLU A 28 3.45 -12.43 -11.77
CA GLU A 28 3.64 -13.77 -12.33
C GLU A 28 5.07 -14.27 -12.06
N LYS A 29 5.23 -15.60 -11.97
CA LYS A 29 6.53 -16.28 -11.79
C LYS A 29 7.36 -15.82 -10.59
N THR A 30 6.68 -15.32 -9.56
CA THR A 30 7.34 -14.84 -8.35
C THR A 30 8.21 -15.91 -7.67
N GLU A 31 7.79 -17.18 -7.69
CA GLU A 31 8.55 -18.27 -7.07
C GLU A 31 9.94 -18.44 -7.69
N GLU A 32 10.08 -18.24 -9.00
CA GLU A 32 11.36 -18.36 -9.71
C GLU A 32 12.34 -17.28 -9.21
N VAL A 33 11.86 -16.03 -9.12
CA VAL A 33 12.65 -14.89 -8.63
C VAL A 33 13.05 -15.06 -7.16
N ILE A 34 12.16 -15.56 -6.31
CA ILE A 34 12.42 -15.67 -4.86
C ILE A 34 13.37 -16.85 -4.56
N ARG A 35 13.33 -17.93 -5.35
CA ARG A 35 14.30 -19.04 -5.22
C ARG A 35 15.72 -18.57 -5.49
N GLU A 36 15.92 -17.63 -6.42
CA GLU A 36 17.24 -17.05 -6.71
C GLU A 36 17.83 -16.26 -5.54
N TRP A 37 17.00 -15.82 -4.59
CA TRP A 37 17.46 -15.01 -3.46
C TRP A 37 18.17 -15.83 -2.37
N ASN A 38 18.16 -17.17 -2.42
CA ASN A 38 18.80 -18.08 -1.45
C ASN A 38 18.44 -17.78 0.02
N ILE A 39 17.24 -17.26 0.28
CA ILE A 39 16.79 -16.83 1.62
C ILE A 39 16.11 -18.01 2.35
N GLY A 40 16.87 -19.09 2.59
CA GLY A 40 16.37 -20.27 3.29
C GLY A 40 15.33 -21.09 2.50
N GLU A 41 15.09 -22.33 2.94
CA GLU A 41 14.14 -23.22 2.26
C GLU A 41 12.70 -22.70 2.39
N SER A 42 11.95 -22.75 1.29
CA SER A 42 10.51 -22.48 1.23
C SER A 42 10.07 -21.02 1.42
N ALA A 43 10.97 -20.04 1.35
CA ALA A 43 10.57 -18.62 1.34
C ALA A 43 9.61 -18.29 0.19
N GLU A 44 9.84 -18.89 -0.98
CA GLU A 44 8.98 -18.81 -2.16
C GLU A 44 7.54 -19.31 -1.94
N LYS A 45 7.30 -20.09 -0.88
CA LYS A 45 5.97 -20.63 -0.53
C LYS A 45 5.18 -19.72 0.41
N ILE A 46 5.80 -18.70 0.97
CA ILE A 46 5.24 -17.87 2.05
C ILE A 46 5.21 -16.39 1.65
N VAL A 47 6.10 -15.95 0.76
CA VAL A 47 6.15 -14.56 0.27
C VAL A 47 6.03 -14.50 -1.24
N PHE A 48 5.45 -13.40 -1.72
CA PHE A 48 5.40 -13.11 -3.14
C PHE A 48 5.64 -11.62 -3.45
N SER A 49 6.13 -11.30 -4.64
CA SER A 49 6.25 -9.95 -5.16
C SER A 49 4.92 -9.49 -5.74
N ALA A 50 4.54 -8.24 -5.51
CA ALA A 50 3.32 -7.66 -6.06
C ALA A 50 3.59 -6.31 -6.75
N TYR A 51 2.75 -5.97 -7.72
CA TYR A 51 2.54 -4.60 -8.17
C TYR A 51 1.48 -3.95 -7.28
N ILE A 52 1.81 -2.78 -6.73
CA ILE A 52 0.89 -1.98 -5.92
C ILE A 52 0.62 -0.68 -6.66
N GLN A 53 -0.65 -0.38 -6.91
CA GLN A 53 -1.13 0.86 -7.51
C GLN A 53 -2.10 1.53 -6.55
N ALA A 54 -1.95 2.83 -6.35
CA ALA A 54 -2.82 3.62 -5.48
C ALA A 54 -2.77 5.10 -5.89
N ILE A 55 -3.88 5.80 -5.73
CA ILE A 55 -4.00 7.23 -6.04
C ILE A 55 -3.91 8.04 -4.74
N LYS A 56 -2.96 8.98 -4.69
CA LYS A 56 -2.93 10.01 -3.65
C LYS A 56 -3.85 11.18 -4.07
N PRO A 57 -4.91 11.49 -3.31
CA PRO A 57 -5.80 12.57 -3.68
C PRO A 57 -5.09 13.94 -3.59
N ILE A 58 -5.16 14.73 -4.66
CA ILE A 58 -4.51 16.05 -4.75
C ILE A 58 -5.19 17.10 -3.84
N ASN A 59 -6.41 16.83 -3.36
CA ASN A 59 -7.28 17.85 -2.76
C ASN A 59 -7.39 17.82 -1.22
N GLN A 60 -6.60 17.00 -0.52
CA GLN A 60 -6.69 16.90 0.95
C GLN A 60 -6.27 18.19 1.66
N SER A 61 -5.32 18.96 1.10
CA SER A 61 -4.88 20.25 1.65
C SER A 61 -5.93 21.36 1.45
N VAL A 62 -6.69 21.33 0.35
CA VAL A 62 -7.71 22.36 0.06
C VAL A 62 -8.95 22.17 0.94
N ALA A 63 -9.30 20.93 1.30
CA ALA A 63 -10.40 20.65 2.21
C ALA A 63 -10.12 21.18 3.63
N ILE A 64 -8.90 21.02 4.13
CA ILE A 64 -8.47 21.54 5.44
C ILE A 64 -8.49 23.08 5.43
N LEU A 65 -7.94 23.72 4.38
CA LEU A 65 -7.96 25.18 4.24
C LEU A 65 -9.36 25.78 4.09
N LYS A 66 -10.32 25.04 3.53
CA LYS A 66 -11.73 25.47 3.45
C LYS A 66 -12.45 25.34 4.79
N ALA A 67 -12.17 24.29 5.56
CA ALA A 67 -12.76 24.08 6.88
C ALA A 67 -12.33 25.16 7.89
N GLU A 68 -11.07 25.61 7.85
CA GLU A 68 -10.57 26.69 8.72
C GLU A 68 -11.13 28.08 8.36
N LYS A 69 -11.42 28.33 7.08
CA LYS A 69 -12.02 29.59 6.63
C LYS A 69 -13.52 29.70 6.91
N GLY A 70 -14.22 28.58 7.07
CA GLY A 70 -15.66 28.55 7.37
C GLY A 70 -16.04 28.76 8.83
N ASN A 71 -15.07 28.78 9.76
CA ASN A 71 -15.31 28.90 11.20
C ASN A 71 -14.90 30.27 11.79
N ARG A 72 -14.70 31.27 10.93
CA ARG A 72 -14.57 32.69 11.32
C ARG A 72 -15.80 33.44 10.84
N THR A 73 -16.93 33.21 11.51
CA THR A 73 -18.03 34.16 11.54
C THR A 73 -17.89 34.99 12.82
N ASP A 74 -17.61 36.27 12.57
CA ASP A 74 -17.91 37.48 13.35
C ASP A 74 -17.17 37.70 14.69
#